data_AF-A0ABD3MRM3-F1
#
_entry.id   AF-A0ABD3MRM3-F1
#
_cell.length_a   1.000
_cell.length_b   1.000
_cell.length_c   1.000
_cell.angle_alpha   90.00
_cell.angle_beta   90.00
_cell.angle_gamma   90.00
#
_symmetry.space_group_name_H-M   'P 1'
#
loop_
_entity.id
_entity.type
_entity.pdbx_description
1 polymer ?
#
loop_
_entity_poly.entity_id
_entity_poly.type
_entity_poly.pdbx_seq_one_letter_code
_entity_poly.pdbx_strand_id
1 'polypeptide(L)'
;MAAAKLTIIRSLLVSAYVFLSPSLAAAAESSSNLFMSKHIVFSDVDGTLVHYPKSHHRTDSAEASSSDDELIRLPPSKTGTRGVLSKRTLELCHALRTGSSSSSSSITPDRDAMFGTTTPLVLISGMRTTTLFQRLPYLPRADAYVSESGGRIFYPVPMDESSDGPRDDVGLVDNLVIRPIVSSNSGLNTSPFRLMEDLKWKDRISNINAAGPDGFNGTLFPLEQRSGKLWIFATQLQQQGYVLDTIGYSAAFRINQKMQSTQYIHDNFEKVIHQIITNDLPKELGCSTNLGCIDIYPTMSGKRNCCDYLLKRFCGQNPQLKKNAYCMCDDDNDVEMATACKMAFLPSVTSESIRSLIERQRQAWNDGGDDDNTAVPRFGRLFVTEDIERGIVETGATERALELIMTELQNDNDDEAL
;
A
#
# COMPACT_ATOMS: atom_id res chain seq x y z
N MET A 1 -3.04 -19.13 64.38
CA MET A 1 -3.79 -18.13 63.58
C MET A 1 -2.79 -17.39 62.71
N ALA A 2 -3.15 -17.22 61.44
CA ALA A 2 -2.25 -17.04 60.31
C ALA A 2 -1.42 -15.74 60.33
N ALA A 3 -0.11 -15.88 60.13
CA ALA A 3 0.80 -14.81 59.72
C ALA A 3 1.41 -15.24 58.38
N ALA A 4 1.06 -14.50 57.32
CA ALA A 4 1.41 -14.79 55.95
C ALA A 4 2.92 -14.58 55.70
N LYS A 5 3.53 -15.57 55.05
CA LYS A 5 4.92 -15.56 54.61
C LYS A 5 5.08 -14.64 53.39
N LEU A 6 5.93 -13.64 53.55
CA LEU A 6 6.47 -12.81 52.48
C LEU A 6 7.62 -13.58 51.81
N THR A 7 7.37 -14.18 50.65
CA THR A 7 8.42 -14.81 49.84
C THR A 7 8.83 -13.85 48.73
N ILE A 8 9.99 -13.21 48.93
CA ILE A 8 10.70 -12.43 47.92
C ILE A 8 11.30 -13.41 46.92
N ILE A 9 10.71 -13.55 45.73
CA ILE A 9 11.36 -14.18 44.59
C ILE A 9 12.12 -13.09 43.83
N ARG A 10 13.44 -13.05 44.05
CA ARG A 10 14.39 -12.39 43.15
C ARG A 10 14.37 -13.15 41.82
N SER A 11 13.65 -12.62 40.83
CA SER A 11 13.77 -13.06 39.44
C SER A 11 15.15 -12.66 38.92
N LEU A 12 16.02 -13.65 38.79
CA LEU A 12 17.30 -13.54 38.08
C LEU A 12 17.02 -13.15 36.62
N LEU A 13 17.42 -11.93 36.27
CA LEU A 13 17.71 -11.52 34.91
C LEU A 13 18.85 -12.40 34.36
N VAL A 14 18.49 -13.53 33.76
CA VAL A 14 19.37 -14.20 32.81
C VAL A 14 19.30 -13.38 31.54
N SER A 15 20.23 -12.43 31.42
CA SER A 15 20.57 -11.79 30.16
C SER A 15 21.17 -12.87 29.25
N ALA A 16 20.32 -13.61 28.57
CA ALA A 16 20.71 -14.44 27.45
C ALA A 16 21.00 -13.49 26.28
N TYR A 17 22.25 -13.03 26.20
CA TYR A 17 22.83 -12.56 24.94
C TYR A 17 22.78 -13.74 23.96
N VAL A 18 21.70 -13.84 23.21
CA VAL A 18 21.65 -14.66 22.01
C VAL A 18 22.65 -14.02 21.04
N PHE A 19 23.84 -14.62 20.96
CA PHE A 19 24.74 -14.42 19.84
C PHE A 19 24.00 -14.90 18.58
N LEU A 20 23.28 -13.99 17.94
CA LEU A 20 22.84 -14.16 16.56
C LEU A 20 24.12 -14.29 15.73
N SER A 21 24.41 -15.51 15.28
CA SER A 21 25.47 -15.80 14.33
C SER A 21 25.29 -14.88 13.09
N PRO A 22 26.32 -14.13 12.68
CA PRO A 22 26.29 -13.32 11.45
C PRO A 22 26.00 -14.10 10.16
N SER A 23 25.99 -15.44 10.23
CA SER A 23 25.88 -16.34 9.08
C SER A 23 24.49 -16.38 8.43
N LEU A 24 23.41 -16.01 9.13
CA LEU A 24 22.04 -16.13 8.61
C LEU A 24 21.60 -14.94 7.74
N ALA A 25 22.12 -13.73 8.00
CA ALA A 25 21.87 -12.57 7.14
C ALA A 25 22.56 -12.71 5.76
N ALA A 26 23.71 -13.39 5.72
CA ALA A 26 24.49 -13.60 4.50
C ALA A 26 23.84 -14.59 3.53
N ALA A 27 23.08 -15.58 4.02
CA ALA A 27 22.43 -16.58 3.17
C ALA A 27 21.25 -16.01 2.36
N ALA A 28 20.54 -15.00 2.88
CA ALA A 28 19.50 -14.28 2.15
C ALA A 28 20.05 -13.25 1.14
N GLU A 29 21.31 -12.82 1.31
CA GLU A 29 21.99 -11.92 0.37
C GLU A 29 22.70 -12.69 -0.76
N SER A 30 23.05 -13.96 -0.55
CA SER A 30 23.80 -14.79 -1.51
C SER A 30 23.01 -15.26 -2.73
N SER A 31 21.69 -15.11 -2.77
CA SER A 31 20.82 -15.47 -3.91
C SER A 31 20.34 -14.23 -4.70
N SER A 32 20.90 -13.05 -4.42
CA SER A 32 20.43 -11.75 -4.88
C SER A 32 20.99 -11.25 -6.22
N ASN A 33 21.38 -12.15 -7.14
CA ASN A 33 21.37 -11.80 -8.58
C ASN A 33 19.93 -11.71 -9.11
N LEU A 34 19.02 -11.17 -8.28
CA LEU A 34 17.70 -10.72 -8.69
C LEU A 34 17.95 -9.57 -9.67
N PHE A 35 17.44 -9.73 -10.88
CA PHE A 35 17.40 -8.68 -11.89
C PHE A 35 16.91 -7.39 -11.24
N MET A 36 17.81 -6.42 -11.12
CA MET A 36 17.50 -5.13 -10.52
C MET A 36 16.69 -4.34 -11.55
N SER A 37 15.42 -4.09 -11.24
CA SER A 37 14.61 -3.28 -12.14
C SER A 37 15.05 -1.83 -12.05
N LYS A 38 15.15 -1.14 -13.17
CA LYS A 38 15.44 0.30 -13.21
C LYS A 38 14.29 1.13 -12.64
N HIS A 39 13.06 0.65 -12.83
CA HIS A 39 11.85 1.35 -12.45
C HIS A 39 10.96 0.51 -11.52
N ILE A 40 10.06 1.18 -10.81
CA ILE A 40 9.04 0.58 -9.95
C ILE A 40 7.73 1.35 -10.11
N VAL A 41 6.60 0.65 -9.99
CA VAL A 41 5.27 1.26 -9.97
C VAL A 41 4.63 1.02 -8.62
N PHE A 42 4.23 2.10 -7.95
CA PHE A 42 3.43 2.07 -6.74
C PHE A 42 1.97 2.36 -7.08
N SER A 43 1.02 1.69 -6.45
CA SER A 43 -0.39 2.00 -6.63
C SER A 43 -1.08 2.03 -5.29
N ASP A 44 -1.85 3.08 -5.01
CA ASP A 44 -2.92 2.96 -4.04
C ASP A 44 -3.96 1.93 -4.52
N VAL A 45 -4.79 1.43 -3.60
CA VAL A 45 -5.83 0.44 -3.89
C VAL A 45 -7.21 1.07 -3.93
N ASP A 46 -7.64 1.78 -2.89
CA ASP A 46 -9.04 2.19 -2.72
C ASP A 46 -9.24 3.58 -3.32
N GLY A 47 -10.06 3.70 -4.37
CA GLY A 47 -10.24 4.95 -5.14
C GLY A 47 -9.28 5.06 -6.34
N THR A 48 -8.24 4.21 -6.36
CA THR A 48 -7.26 4.13 -7.46
C THR A 48 -7.43 2.88 -8.32
N LEU A 49 -7.30 1.67 -7.76
CA LEU A 49 -7.54 0.42 -8.51
C LEU A 49 -8.97 -0.06 -8.33
N VAL A 50 -9.46 0.02 -7.09
CA VAL A 50 -10.79 -0.41 -6.67
C VAL A 50 -11.68 0.81 -6.56
N HIS A 51 -12.78 0.82 -7.31
CA HIS A 51 -13.72 1.94 -7.36
C HIS A 51 -15.02 1.62 -6.62
N TYR A 52 -15.72 2.67 -6.17
CA TYR A 52 -16.98 2.54 -5.42
C TYR A 52 -18.09 3.34 -6.13
N PRO A 53 -18.74 2.77 -7.16
CA PRO A 53 -19.75 3.46 -7.94
C PRO A 53 -20.92 3.92 -7.05
N LYS A 54 -21.24 5.22 -7.10
CA LYS A 54 -22.26 5.86 -6.24
C LYS A 54 -23.69 5.50 -6.63
N SER A 55 -23.92 5.28 -7.91
CA SER A 55 -25.18 4.78 -8.42
C SER A 55 -25.03 3.28 -8.67
N HIS A 56 -25.78 2.48 -7.91
CA HIS A 56 -26.37 1.31 -8.52
C HIS A 56 -27.31 1.87 -9.58
N HIS A 57 -26.80 2.19 -10.77
CA HIS A 57 -27.65 2.26 -11.94
C HIS A 57 -28.25 0.87 -12.03
N ARG A 58 -29.39 0.69 -11.34
CA ARG A 58 -30.36 -0.35 -11.60
C ARG A 58 -30.83 -0.09 -13.02
N THR A 59 -30.00 -0.46 -13.98
CA THR A 59 -30.47 -0.83 -15.29
C THR A 59 -31.20 -2.16 -15.11
N ASP A 60 -32.37 -2.10 -14.46
CA ASP A 60 -33.39 -3.15 -14.48
C ASP A 60 -33.98 -3.29 -15.91
N SER A 61 -33.49 -2.50 -16.88
CA SER A 61 -33.62 -2.75 -18.30
C SER A 61 -32.82 -4.01 -18.67
N ALA A 62 -33.54 -5.12 -18.83
CA ALA A 62 -33.08 -6.47 -19.16
C ALA A 62 -32.30 -6.62 -20.50
N GLU A 63 -31.79 -5.53 -21.07
CA GLU A 63 -31.00 -5.49 -22.30
C GLU A 63 -29.57 -4.98 -22.09
N ALA A 64 -29.06 -4.97 -20.84
CA ALA A 64 -27.65 -4.71 -20.55
C ALA A 64 -26.78 -5.87 -21.09
N SER A 65 -26.42 -5.73 -22.36
CA SER A 65 -25.58 -6.60 -23.17
C SER A 65 -24.15 -6.72 -22.61
N SER A 66 -23.74 -7.94 -22.27
CA SER A 66 -22.37 -8.50 -22.24
C SER A 66 -21.20 -7.76 -21.57
N SER A 67 -21.32 -6.51 -21.10
CA SER A 67 -20.19 -5.75 -20.51
C SER A 67 -20.00 -6.00 -19.01
N ASP A 68 -21.03 -6.50 -18.31
CA ASP A 68 -20.96 -6.76 -16.87
C ASP A 68 -20.02 -7.92 -16.51
N ASP A 69 -19.71 -8.80 -17.48
CA ASP A 69 -18.77 -9.92 -17.31
C ASP A 69 -17.30 -9.44 -17.11
N GLU A 70 -17.02 -8.15 -17.32
CA GLU A 70 -15.70 -7.57 -17.15
C GLU A 70 -15.43 -6.99 -15.76
N LEU A 71 -16.44 -6.86 -14.89
CA LEU A 71 -16.27 -6.29 -13.56
C LEU A 71 -16.20 -7.34 -12.45
N ILE A 72 -15.12 -7.31 -11.70
CA ILE A 72 -14.89 -8.11 -10.50
C ILE A 72 -15.37 -7.32 -9.28
N ARG A 73 -16.32 -7.90 -8.53
CA ARG A 73 -16.89 -7.29 -7.33
C ARG A 73 -16.19 -7.82 -6.09
N LEU A 74 -15.63 -6.91 -5.29
CA LEU A 74 -15.01 -7.25 -4.02
C LEU A 74 -16.08 -7.57 -2.95
N PRO A 75 -15.69 -8.27 -1.86
CA PRO A 75 -16.56 -8.46 -0.71
C PRO A 75 -17.10 -7.13 -0.17
N PRO A 76 -18.36 -7.08 0.28
CA PRO A 76 -18.92 -5.86 0.86
C PRO A 76 -18.14 -5.44 2.09
N SER A 77 -17.95 -4.13 2.23
CA SER A 77 -17.42 -3.51 3.44
C SER A 77 -18.42 -3.63 4.60
N LYS A 78 -18.01 -3.24 5.81
CA LYS A 78 -18.92 -3.17 6.97
C LYS A 78 -20.10 -2.21 6.76
N THR A 79 -19.96 -1.21 5.88
CA THR A 79 -21.03 -0.27 5.55
C THR A 79 -21.90 -0.75 4.38
N GLY A 80 -21.62 -1.94 3.83
CA GLY A 80 -22.35 -2.53 2.70
C GLY A 80 -21.84 -2.07 1.33
N THR A 81 -20.94 -1.08 1.26
CA THR A 81 -20.33 -0.65 -0.01
C THR A 81 -19.48 -1.77 -0.61
N ARG A 82 -19.56 -1.94 -1.92
CA ARG A 82 -18.74 -2.92 -2.65
C ARG A 82 -17.79 -2.20 -3.59
N GLY A 83 -16.52 -2.56 -3.50
CA GLY A 83 -15.52 -2.15 -4.46
C GLY A 83 -15.69 -2.94 -5.77
N VAL A 84 -15.37 -2.30 -6.89
CA VAL A 84 -15.31 -2.94 -8.20
C VAL A 84 -13.94 -2.73 -8.82
N LEU A 85 -13.50 -3.72 -9.61
CA LEU A 85 -12.24 -3.71 -10.34
C LEU A 85 -12.50 -4.34 -11.70
N SER A 86 -12.00 -3.76 -12.79
CA SER A 86 -12.16 -4.40 -14.10
C SER A 86 -11.15 -5.52 -14.32
N LYS A 87 -11.56 -6.53 -15.08
CA LYS A 87 -10.68 -7.59 -15.58
C LYS A 87 -9.53 -7.00 -16.42
N ARG A 88 -9.81 -5.97 -17.21
CA ARG A 88 -8.80 -5.27 -18.01
C ARG A 88 -7.72 -4.63 -17.15
N THR A 89 -8.07 -4.07 -16.00
CA THR A 89 -7.10 -3.56 -15.02
C THR A 89 -6.15 -4.67 -14.55
N LEU A 90 -6.67 -5.88 -14.25
CA LEU A 90 -5.83 -7.02 -13.88
C LEU A 90 -4.86 -7.42 -15.00
N GLU A 91 -5.35 -7.45 -16.24
CA GLU A 91 -4.55 -7.75 -17.45
C GLU A 91 -3.43 -6.72 -17.66
N LEU A 92 -3.72 -5.43 -17.51
CA LEU A 92 -2.72 -4.36 -17.63
C LEU A 92 -1.69 -4.41 -16.50
N CYS A 93 -2.10 -4.66 -15.25
CA CYS A 93 -1.14 -4.87 -14.16
C CYS A 93 -0.25 -6.09 -14.40
N HIS A 94 -0.77 -7.16 -15.00
CA HIS A 94 0.03 -8.33 -15.35
C HIS A 94 1.00 -8.03 -16.50
N ALA A 95 0.53 -7.33 -17.55
CA ALA A 95 1.35 -6.89 -18.67
C ALA A 95 2.50 -5.97 -18.20
N LEU A 96 2.21 -5.01 -17.32
CA LEU A 96 3.19 -4.13 -16.70
C LEU A 96 4.31 -4.91 -16.00
N ARG A 97 3.95 -5.94 -15.21
CA ARG A 97 4.92 -6.74 -14.45
C ARG A 97 5.75 -7.66 -15.33
N THR A 98 5.17 -8.21 -16.39
CA THR A 98 5.81 -9.22 -17.26
C THR A 98 6.48 -8.62 -18.50
N GLY A 99 6.21 -7.36 -18.82
CA GLY A 99 6.64 -6.75 -20.07
C GLY A 99 5.89 -7.29 -21.29
N SER A 100 4.79 -8.03 -21.09
CA SER A 100 4.03 -8.61 -22.18
C SER A 100 3.24 -7.53 -22.90
N SER A 101 3.58 -7.27 -24.16
CA SER A 101 2.77 -6.41 -25.03
C SER A 101 1.39 -7.04 -25.23
N SER A 102 0.33 -6.32 -24.87
CA SER A 102 -1.05 -6.80 -24.95
C SER A 102 -1.56 -7.07 -26.39
N SER A 103 -0.72 -6.84 -27.40
CA SER A 103 -1.02 -6.97 -28.83
C SER A 103 -0.55 -8.26 -29.50
N SER A 104 0.20 -9.15 -28.81
CA SER A 104 0.68 -10.40 -29.40
C SER A 104 -0.16 -11.61 -28.95
N SER A 105 -1.08 -12.04 -29.80
CA SER A 105 -1.89 -13.26 -29.60
C SER A 105 -1.13 -14.58 -29.81
N SER A 106 0.20 -14.52 -30.02
CA SER A 106 1.06 -15.68 -30.24
C SER A 106 1.75 -16.09 -28.94
N ILE A 107 1.00 -16.77 -28.07
CA ILE A 107 1.47 -17.28 -26.77
C ILE A 107 2.25 -18.57 -27.00
N THR A 108 3.54 -18.48 -27.29
CA THR A 108 4.47 -19.55 -26.95
C THR A 108 5.18 -19.14 -25.67
N PRO A 109 4.89 -19.80 -24.52
CA PRO A 109 5.53 -19.48 -23.26
C PRO A 109 7.00 -19.91 -23.36
N ASP A 110 7.87 -18.95 -23.64
CA ASP A 110 9.31 -19.20 -23.62
C ASP A 110 9.71 -19.45 -22.16
N ARG A 111 10.28 -20.63 -21.88
CA ARG A 111 10.53 -21.09 -20.51
C ARG A 111 11.56 -20.24 -19.77
N ASP A 112 12.29 -19.38 -20.50
CA ASP A 112 13.26 -18.45 -19.96
C ASP A 112 12.64 -17.14 -19.44
N ALA A 113 11.36 -16.85 -19.73
CA ALA A 113 10.66 -15.67 -19.21
C ALA A 113 10.17 -15.84 -17.75
N MET A 114 10.42 -16.98 -17.10
CA MET A 114 9.83 -17.33 -15.80
C MET A 114 10.34 -16.48 -14.62
N PHE A 115 11.40 -15.70 -14.77
CA PHE A 115 12.02 -14.97 -13.65
C PHE A 115 12.41 -13.49 -13.92
N GLY A 116 12.00 -12.90 -15.04
CA GLY A 116 12.27 -11.50 -15.35
C GLY A 116 11.00 -10.64 -15.28
N THR A 117 10.64 -10.12 -14.11
CA THR A 117 9.69 -8.99 -14.08
C THR A 117 10.38 -7.77 -14.66
N THR A 118 9.81 -7.15 -15.70
CA THR A 118 10.40 -5.93 -16.30
C THR A 118 10.21 -4.72 -15.40
N THR A 119 9.15 -4.69 -14.58
CA THR A 119 8.88 -3.59 -13.66
C THR A 119 8.06 -4.07 -12.44
N PRO A 120 8.62 -4.03 -11.22
CA PRO A 120 7.91 -4.37 -10.00
C PRO A 120 6.69 -3.48 -9.80
N LEU A 121 5.57 -4.12 -9.45
CA LEU A 121 4.34 -3.46 -9.02
C LEU A 121 4.18 -3.64 -7.51
N VAL A 122 3.93 -2.55 -6.80
CA VAL A 122 3.66 -2.57 -5.35
C VAL A 122 2.29 -1.98 -5.10
N LEU A 123 1.43 -2.73 -4.40
CA LEU A 123 0.15 -2.22 -3.93
C LEU A 123 0.30 -1.67 -2.51
N ILE A 124 -0.07 -0.42 -2.31
CA ILE A 124 0.03 0.27 -1.03
C ILE A 124 -1.37 0.71 -0.60
N SER A 125 -1.70 0.56 0.68
CA SER A 125 -2.99 1.01 1.19
C SER A 125 -2.98 1.37 2.68
N GLY A 126 -3.88 2.27 3.07
CA GLY A 126 -4.25 2.53 4.46
C GLY A 126 -5.14 1.44 5.09
N MET A 127 -5.53 0.42 4.32
CA MET A 127 -6.31 -0.72 4.83
C MET A 127 -5.64 -1.40 6.02
N ARG A 128 -6.45 -1.91 6.94
CA ARG A 128 -6.02 -2.90 7.94
C ARG A 128 -5.43 -4.11 7.24
N THR A 129 -4.47 -4.79 7.84
CA THR A 129 -3.92 -6.03 7.26
C THR A 129 -4.99 -7.09 7.02
N THR A 130 -5.95 -7.23 7.94
CA THR A 130 -7.05 -8.20 7.79
C THR A 130 -7.93 -7.87 6.58
N THR A 131 -8.19 -6.59 6.32
CA THR A 131 -8.93 -6.14 5.15
C THR A 131 -8.15 -6.38 3.87
N LEU A 132 -6.84 -6.11 3.87
CA LEU A 132 -5.97 -6.44 2.75
C LEU A 132 -6.07 -7.95 2.43
N PHE A 133 -5.88 -8.83 3.41
CA PHE A 133 -5.90 -10.28 3.22
C PHE A 133 -7.21 -10.79 2.63
N GLN A 134 -8.35 -10.25 3.05
CA GLN A 134 -9.66 -10.58 2.50
C GLN A 134 -9.83 -10.17 1.04
N ARG A 135 -9.10 -9.14 0.60
CA ARG A 135 -9.19 -8.57 -0.76
C ARG A 135 -8.16 -9.12 -1.72
N LEU A 136 -7.02 -9.62 -1.24
CA LEU A 136 -5.96 -10.17 -2.09
C LEU A 136 -6.41 -11.19 -3.15
N PRO A 137 -7.42 -12.06 -2.92
CA PRO A 137 -7.96 -12.91 -3.98
C PRO A 137 -8.50 -12.15 -5.20
N TYR A 138 -8.91 -10.89 -5.04
CA TYR A 138 -9.54 -10.08 -6.08
C TYR A 138 -8.59 -9.03 -6.68
N LEU A 139 -7.48 -8.73 -6.00
CA LEU A 139 -6.53 -7.69 -6.40
C LEU A 139 -5.52 -8.22 -7.42
N PRO A 140 -4.89 -7.34 -8.22
CA PRO A 140 -3.77 -7.74 -9.06
C PRO A 140 -2.68 -8.40 -8.24
N ARG A 141 -2.09 -9.46 -8.78
CA ARG A 141 -0.87 -10.02 -8.19
C ARG A 141 0.23 -8.98 -8.32
N ALA A 142 0.87 -8.64 -7.20
CA ALA A 142 1.93 -7.64 -7.10
C ALA A 142 3.20 -8.22 -6.49
N ASP A 143 4.32 -7.52 -6.61
CA ASP A 143 5.63 -7.92 -6.09
C ASP A 143 5.80 -7.60 -4.61
N ALA A 144 5.06 -6.62 -4.11
CA ALA A 144 4.85 -6.42 -2.68
C ALA A 144 3.45 -5.85 -2.40
N TYR A 145 2.94 -6.14 -1.21
CA TYR A 145 1.70 -5.59 -0.67
C TYR A 145 1.99 -4.87 0.63
N VAL A 146 1.50 -3.64 0.75
CA VAL A 146 1.72 -2.77 1.89
C VAL A 146 0.37 -2.41 2.52
N SER A 147 0.26 -2.60 3.83
CA SER A 147 -0.94 -2.25 4.60
C SER A 147 -0.61 -1.27 5.72
N GLU A 148 -1.66 -0.73 6.36
CA GLU A 148 -1.54 0.20 7.49
C GLU A 148 -0.69 1.42 7.14
N SER A 149 -0.90 1.98 5.94
CA SER A 149 -0.21 3.17 5.44
C SER A 149 1.31 3.04 5.46
N GLY A 150 1.86 1.84 5.19
CA GLY A 150 3.31 1.60 5.25
C GLY A 150 3.76 0.83 6.49
N GLY A 151 2.86 0.52 7.42
CA GLY A 151 3.20 -0.15 8.67
C GLY A 151 3.65 -1.59 8.49
N ARG A 152 3.19 -2.27 7.44
CA ARG A 152 3.54 -3.68 7.15
C ARG A 152 3.75 -3.90 5.66
N ILE A 153 4.69 -4.78 5.34
CA ILE A 153 5.08 -5.14 3.98
C ILE A 153 5.05 -6.67 3.86
N PHE A 154 4.44 -7.17 2.80
CA PHE A 154 4.35 -8.60 2.49
C PHE A 154 4.79 -8.87 1.06
N TYR A 155 5.50 -9.98 0.86
CA TYR A 155 5.92 -10.48 -0.44
C TYR A 155 5.15 -11.77 -0.77
N PRO A 156 4.65 -11.94 -2.02
CA PRO A 156 4.08 -13.21 -2.43
C PRO A 156 5.17 -14.29 -2.54
N VAL A 157 4.89 -15.49 -2.05
CA VAL A 157 5.76 -16.65 -2.18
C VAL A 157 4.98 -17.76 -2.90
N PRO A 158 5.53 -18.37 -3.97
CA PRO A 158 4.90 -19.51 -4.63
C PRO A 158 4.58 -20.65 -3.66
N MET A 159 3.50 -21.37 -3.93
CA MET A 159 3.24 -22.65 -3.28
C MET A 159 4.18 -23.69 -3.92
N ASP A 160 5.36 -23.90 -3.36
CA ASP A 160 6.22 -24.99 -3.84
C ASP A 160 5.63 -26.33 -3.42
N GLU A 161 5.34 -27.19 -4.39
CA GLU A 161 4.66 -28.47 -4.15
C GLU A 161 5.56 -29.58 -3.60
N SER A 162 6.88 -29.37 -3.48
CA SER A 162 7.84 -30.49 -3.40
C SER A 162 8.99 -30.37 -2.42
N SER A 163 9.00 -29.41 -1.49
CA SER A 163 10.07 -29.35 -0.49
C SER A 163 9.68 -30.08 0.79
N ASP A 164 9.95 -31.39 0.83
CA ASP A 164 9.91 -32.21 2.05
C ASP A 164 11.02 -31.84 3.07
N GLY A 165 11.70 -30.72 2.89
CA GLY A 165 12.74 -30.22 3.80
C GLY A 165 12.17 -29.25 4.84
N PRO A 166 12.75 -29.20 6.05
CA PRO A 166 12.44 -28.15 7.02
C PRO A 166 12.79 -26.80 6.38
N ARG A 167 11.77 -26.05 5.95
CA ARG A 167 11.95 -24.67 5.53
C ARG A 167 12.02 -23.81 6.78
N ASP A 168 12.99 -22.89 6.78
CA ASP A 168 12.95 -21.74 7.67
C ASP A 168 11.77 -20.87 7.24
N ASP A 169 10.57 -21.22 7.70
CA ASP A 169 9.28 -20.53 7.45
C ASP A 169 9.22 -19.16 8.16
N VAL A 170 10.36 -18.59 8.49
CA VAL A 170 10.52 -17.35 9.24
C VAL A 170 9.90 -16.20 8.46
N GLY A 171 8.82 -15.64 9.00
CA GLY A 171 8.08 -14.53 8.41
C GLY A 171 6.94 -14.95 7.49
N LEU A 172 6.72 -16.24 7.23
CA LEU A 172 5.51 -16.67 6.53
C LEU A 172 4.26 -16.34 7.35
N VAL A 173 3.24 -15.85 6.68
CA VAL A 173 1.94 -15.60 7.31
C VAL A 173 1.24 -16.95 7.50
N ASP A 174 1.05 -17.33 8.76
CA ASP A 174 0.46 -18.61 9.13
C ASP A 174 -0.97 -18.77 8.59
N ASN A 175 -1.26 -19.98 8.09
CA ASN A 175 -2.60 -20.40 7.65
C ASN A 175 -3.24 -19.52 6.56
N LEU A 176 -2.46 -18.70 5.86
CA LEU A 176 -2.95 -17.84 4.78
C LEU A 176 -2.48 -18.36 3.42
N VAL A 177 -3.44 -18.82 2.61
CA VAL A 177 -3.23 -19.15 1.19
C VAL A 177 -4.14 -18.26 0.36
N ILE A 178 -3.56 -17.44 -0.50
CA ILE A 178 -4.31 -16.59 -1.43
C ILE A 178 -4.59 -17.38 -2.69
N ARG A 179 -5.87 -17.45 -3.06
CA ARG A 179 -6.35 -18.07 -4.31
C ARG A 179 -6.96 -16.99 -5.18
N PRO A 180 -6.25 -16.48 -6.20
CA PRO A 180 -6.79 -15.47 -7.09
C PRO A 180 -8.13 -15.89 -7.70
N ILE A 181 -9.09 -14.97 -7.73
CA ILE A 181 -10.42 -15.14 -8.32
C ILE A 181 -10.39 -14.41 -9.65
N VAL A 182 -10.01 -15.14 -10.69
CA VAL A 182 -10.01 -14.64 -12.06
C VAL A 182 -10.63 -15.72 -12.95
N SER A 183 -11.41 -15.30 -13.95
CA SER A 183 -11.94 -16.21 -14.96
C SER A 183 -10.79 -16.94 -15.69
N SER A 184 -10.94 -18.24 -15.92
CA SER A 184 -9.91 -19.16 -16.43
C SER A 184 -9.34 -18.81 -17.82
N ASN A 185 -9.92 -17.83 -18.52
CA ASN A 185 -9.59 -17.49 -19.90
C ASN A 185 -8.78 -16.19 -20.06
N SER A 186 -8.26 -15.60 -18.98
CA SER A 186 -7.61 -14.29 -19.00
C SER A 186 -6.10 -14.31 -19.27
N GLY A 187 -5.47 -15.48 -19.32
CA GLY A 187 -4.00 -15.60 -19.37
C GLY A 187 -3.30 -15.10 -18.09
N LEU A 188 -4.06 -14.69 -17.08
CA LEU A 188 -3.53 -14.20 -15.81
C LEU A 188 -2.98 -15.35 -14.97
N ASN A 189 -1.95 -15.06 -14.19
CA ASN A 189 -1.41 -16.01 -13.23
C ASN A 189 -2.39 -16.21 -12.06
N THR A 190 -3.13 -17.31 -12.10
CA THR A 190 -4.09 -17.72 -11.05
C THR A 190 -3.50 -18.69 -10.04
N SER A 191 -2.20 -18.98 -10.10
CA SER A 191 -1.56 -19.92 -9.19
C SER A 191 -1.67 -19.41 -7.74
N PRO A 192 -2.13 -20.24 -6.79
CA PRO A 192 -2.17 -19.86 -5.39
C PRO A 192 -0.79 -19.47 -4.86
N PHE A 193 -0.76 -18.57 -3.87
CA PHE A 193 0.48 -18.11 -3.24
C PHE A 193 0.29 -17.87 -1.74
N ARG A 194 1.39 -17.87 -1.00
CA ARG A 194 1.47 -17.46 0.41
C ARG A 194 2.05 -16.06 0.51
N LEU A 195 2.02 -15.49 1.72
CA LEU A 195 2.69 -14.23 2.01
C LEU A 195 3.85 -14.45 2.97
N MET A 196 4.95 -13.73 2.73
CA MET A 196 6.06 -13.56 3.66
C MET A 196 6.14 -12.10 4.09
N GLU A 197 6.05 -11.84 5.40
CA GLU A 197 6.21 -10.50 5.98
C GLU A 197 7.69 -10.08 5.95
N ASP A 198 7.94 -8.80 5.63
CA ASP A 198 9.28 -8.23 5.72
C ASP A 198 9.70 -8.03 7.18
N LEU A 199 10.46 -9.00 7.72
CA LEU A 199 10.91 -8.94 9.10
C LEU A 199 11.90 -7.80 9.37
N LYS A 200 12.72 -7.40 8.38
CA LYS A 200 13.64 -6.26 8.54
C LYS A 200 12.87 -4.96 8.70
N TRP A 201 11.80 -4.76 7.92
CA TRP A 201 10.90 -3.63 8.07
C TRP A 201 10.11 -3.68 9.37
N LYS A 202 9.57 -4.85 9.72
CA LYS A 202 8.84 -5.09 10.97
C LYS A 202 9.69 -4.76 12.19
N ASP A 203 10.95 -5.21 12.24
CA ASP A 203 11.86 -4.94 13.36
C ASP A 203 12.09 -3.45 13.55
N ARG A 204 12.21 -2.71 12.44
CA ARG A 204 12.33 -1.25 12.44
C ARG A 204 11.08 -0.57 13.02
N ILE A 205 9.90 -1.00 12.59
CA ILE A 205 8.61 -0.46 13.08
C ILE A 205 8.34 -0.86 14.54
N SER A 206 8.82 -2.02 14.96
CA SER A 206 8.64 -2.58 16.32
C SER A 206 9.49 -1.87 17.38
N ASN A 207 10.28 -0.86 17.01
CA ASN A 207 11.02 -0.05 17.96
C ASN A 207 10.08 0.64 18.97
N ILE A 208 10.49 0.78 20.23
CA ILE A 208 9.69 1.44 21.28
C ILE A 208 9.38 2.90 20.96
N ASN A 209 10.24 3.57 20.18
CA ASN A 209 10.01 4.93 19.69
C ASN A 209 9.03 4.98 18.51
N ALA A 210 8.54 3.84 18.03
CA ALA A 210 7.58 3.68 16.95
C ALA A 210 6.33 2.93 17.46
N ALA A 211 6.02 1.75 16.90
CA ALA A 211 4.84 0.97 17.25
C ALA A 211 5.07 -0.01 18.41
N GLY A 212 6.31 -0.28 18.81
CA GLY A 212 6.62 -1.32 19.79
C GLY A 212 6.42 -2.75 19.28
N PRO A 213 6.92 -3.76 20.02
CA PRO A 213 6.92 -5.16 19.59
C PRO A 213 5.53 -5.84 19.67
N ASP A 214 4.62 -5.28 20.45
CA ASP A 214 3.38 -5.98 20.84
C ASP A 214 2.31 -5.99 19.74
N GLY A 215 2.46 -5.18 18.69
CA GLY A 215 1.44 -5.03 17.65
C GLY A 215 1.31 -6.23 16.69
N PHE A 216 2.31 -7.10 16.59
CA PHE A 216 2.53 -7.91 15.38
C PHE A 216 2.28 -9.41 15.50
N ASN A 217 1.98 -9.94 16.70
CA ASN A 217 2.00 -11.40 16.95
C ASN A 217 0.65 -12.11 16.77
N GLY A 218 -0.29 -11.54 16.02
CA GLY A 218 -1.61 -12.15 15.76
C GLY A 218 -2.56 -12.16 16.97
N THR A 219 -2.04 -12.09 18.19
CA THR A 219 -2.78 -11.78 19.41
C THR A 219 -2.98 -10.28 19.50
N LEU A 220 -4.21 -9.82 19.27
CA LEU A 220 -4.60 -8.43 19.51
C LEU A 220 -4.60 -8.19 21.02
N PHE A 221 -3.47 -7.74 21.55
CA PHE A 221 -3.42 -7.26 22.94
C PHE A 221 -4.42 -6.10 23.12
N PRO A 222 -5.09 -6.03 24.28
CA PRO A 222 -5.81 -4.83 24.71
C PRO A 222 -4.91 -3.60 24.58
N LEU A 223 -5.50 -2.43 24.30
CA LEU A 223 -4.74 -1.22 24.03
C LEU A 223 -3.76 -0.88 25.17
N GLU A 224 -4.18 -1.09 26.41
CA GLU A 224 -3.43 -0.80 27.63
C GLU A 224 -2.20 -1.70 27.81
N GLN A 225 -2.13 -2.81 27.08
CA GLN A 225 -1.02 -3.76 27.12
C GLN A 225 -0.01 -3.55 25.99
N ARG A 226 -0.31 -2.66 25.03
CA ARG A 226 0.57 -2.39 23.90
C ARG A 226 1.61 -1.34 24.29
N SER A 227 2.89 -1.68 24.18
CA SER A 227 3.99 -0.75 24.40
C SER A 227 4.38 0.00 23.12
N GLY A 228 5.03 1.14 23.25
CA GLY A 228 5.50 1.96 22.13
C GLY A 228 4.83 3.33 22.07
N LYS A 229 5.51 4.31 21.48
CA LYS A 229 5.03 5.70 21.40
C LYS A 229 3.64 5.80 20.77
N LEU A 230 3.38 5.02 19.73
CA LEU A 230 2.08 4.97 19.06
C LEU A 230 0.94 4.63 20.04
N TRP A 231 1.10 3.56 20.80
CA TRP A 231 0.04 3.02 21.65
C TRP A 231 -0.09 3.77 22.98
N ILE A 232 1.01 4.33 23.49
CA ILE A 232 0.98 5.27 24.60
C ILE A 232 0.13 6.48 24.22
N PHE A 233 0.34 7.03 23.02
CA PHE A 233 -0.44 8.17 22.53
C PHE A 233 -1.91 7.81 22.30
N ALA A 234 -2.18 6.64 21.71
CA ALA A 234 -3.54 6.12 21.58
C ALA A 234 -4.25 6.00 22.95
N THR A 235 -3.57 5.47 23.97
CA THR A 235 -4.13 5.37 25.33
C THR A 235 -4.45 6.75 25.90
N GLN A 236 -3.59 7.75 25.69
CA GLN A 236 -3.84 9.13 26.12
C GLN A 236 -5.07 9.73 25.44
N LEU A 237 -5.23 9.55 24.13
CA LEU A 237 -6.42 10.00 23.41
C LEU A 237 -7.68 9.26 23.91
N GLN A 238 -7.62 7.96 24.13
CA GLN A 238 -8.76 7.24 24.67
C GLN A 238 -9.18 7.77 26.05
N GLN A 239 -8.22 8.12 26.92
CA GLN A 239 -8.48 8.75 28.22
C GLN A 239 -9.10 10.15 28.10
N GLN A 240 -8.84 10.86 26.99
CA GLN A 240 -9.49 12.13 26.65
C GLN A 240 -10.90 11.95 26.04
N GLY A 241 -11.37 10.71 25.86
CA GLY A 241 -12.71 10.40 25.39
C GLY A 241 -12.84 10.15 23.88
N TYR A 242 -11.73 10.05 23.14
CA TYR A 242 -11.79 9.69 21.72
C TYR A 242 -12.13 8.20 21.54
N VAL A 243 -12.98 7.92 20.55
CA VAL A 243 -13.25 6.56 20.10
C VAL A 243 -12.22 6.18 19.03
N LEU A 244 -11.38 5.20 19.36
CA LEU A 244 -10.29 4.74 18.51
C LEU A 244 -10.60 3.37 17.89
N ASP A 245 -10.24 3.21 16.63
CA ASP A 245 -10.22 1.93 15.93
C ASP A 245 -8.80 1.37 15.90
N THR A 246 -8.52 0.48 16.84
CA THR A 246 -7.21 -0.19 17.03
C THR A 246 -7.23 -1.66 16.61
N ILE A 247 -8.40 -2.18 16.23
CA ILE A 247 -8.62 -3.59 15.95
C ILE A 247 -8.10 -3.93 14.55
N GLY A 248 -7.14 -4.85 14.51
CA GLY A 248 -6.52 -5.30 13.26
C GLY A 248 -5.41 -4.37 12.74
N TYR A 249 -4.95 -3.43 13.56
CA TYR A 249 -3.76 -2.64 13.30
C TYR A 249 -2.60 -3.06 14.23
N SER A 250 -1.40 -3.16 13.67
CA SER A 250 -0.15 -3.41 14.39
C SER A 250 0.77 -2.19 14.46
N ALA A 251 0.64 -1.25 13.52
CA ALA A 251 1.53 -0.12 13.33
C ALA A 251 0.80 1.20 13.04
N ALA A 252 -0.52 1.22 13.19
CA ALA A 252 -1.33 2.43 13.13
C ALA A 252 -2.53 2.34 14.07
N PHE A 253 -3.27 3.44 14.24
CA PHE A 253 -4.66 3.39 14.69
C PHE A 253 -5.46 4.49 14.01
N ARG A 254 -6.78 4.31 13.96
CA ARG A 254 -7.66 5.23 13.26
C ARG A 254 -8.61 5.95 14.22
N ILE A 255 -8.80 7.25 13.98
CA ILE A 255 -9.87 8.06 14.54
C ILE A 255 -10.87 8.33 13.43
N ASN A 256 -12.13 7.94 13.60
CA ASN A 256 -13.18 8.17 12.60
C ASN A 256 -14.21 9.14 13.16
N GLN A 257 -14.45 10.25 12.46
CA GLN A 257 -15.42 11.27 12.85
C GLN A 257 -16.81 10.67 13.13
N LYS A 258 -17.25 9.72 12.30
CA LYS A 258 -18.57 9.08 12.41
C LYS A 258 -18.70 8.16 13.62
N MET A 259 -17.59 7.78 14.25
CA MET A 259 -17.57 6.93 15.45
C MET A 259 -17.52 7.73 16.75
N GLN A 260 -17.33 9.05 16.68
CA GLN A 260 -17.22 9.87 17.88
C GLN A 260 -18.61 10.06 18.51
N SER A 261 -18.76 9.63 19.76
CA SER A 261 -20.03 9.66 20.49
C SER A 261 -20.38 11.03 21.07
N THR A 262 -19.37 11.85 21.36
CA THR A 262 -19.56 13.17 21.93
C THR A 262 -19.91 14.17 20.83
N GLN A 263 -21.13 14.72 20.87
CA GLN A 263 -21.61 15.74 19.92
C GLN A 263 -20.61 16.90 19.73
N TYR A 264 -19.95 17.33 20.82
CA TYR A 264 -18.92 18.36 20.76
C TYR A 264 -17.73 17.99 19.86
N ILE A 265 -17.20 16.76 19.99
CA ILE A 265 -16.08 16.28 19.17
C ILE A 265 -16.53 16.15 17.72
N HIS A 266 -17.75 15.69 17.48
CA HIS A 266 -18.30 15.56 16.14
C HIS A 266 -18.40 16.92 15.42
N ASP A 267 -18.94 17.94 16.10
CA ASP A 267 -19.18 19.27 15.52
C ASP A 267 -17.91 20.11 15.40
N ASN A 268 -16.88 19.78 16.18
CA ASN A 268 -15.59 20.47 16.18
C ASN A 268 -14.44 19.59 15.70
N PHE A 269 -14.74 18.49 15.00
CA PHE A 269 -13.76 17.44 14.67
C PHE A 269 -12.51 18.04 14.03
N GLU A 270 -12.67 18.81 12.95
CA GLU A 270 -11.55 19.45 12.25
C GLU A 270 -10.68 20.34 13.16
N LYS A 271 -11.29 21.13 14.05
CA LYS A 271 -10.54 22.01 14.97
C LYS A 271 -9.78 21.20 16.01
N VAL A 272 -10.44 20.21 16.58
CA VAL A 272 -9.88 19.33 17.62
C VAL A 272 -8.73 18.51 17.05
N ILE A 273 -8.89 18.01 15.83
CA ILE A 273 -7.86 17.25 15.13
C ILE A 273 -6.70 18.14 14.74
N HIS A 274 -6.97 19.34 14.21
CA HIS A 274 -5.90 20.31 13.94
C HIS A 274 -5.09 20.61 15.20
N GLN A 275 -5.75 20.74 16.37
CA GLN A 275 -5.07 20.89 17.64
C GLN A 275 -4.21 19.68 17.99
N ILE A 276 -4.74 18.46 17.87
CA ILE A 276 -3.97 17.23 18.10
C ILE A 276 -2.74 17.18 17.20
N ILE A 277 -2.91 17.42 15.90
CA ILE A 277 -1.83 17.32 14.91
C ILE A 277 -0.76 18.40 15.15
N THR A 278 -1.16 19.62 15.46
CA THR A 278 -0.23 20.76 15.55
C THR A 278 0.48 20.84 16.90
N ASN A 279 -0.20 20.48 18.00
CA ASN A 279 0.32 20.75 19.35
C ASN A 279 0.66 19.48 20.13
N ASP A 280 -0.09 18.40 19.94
CA ASP A 280 -0.04 17.24 20.84
C ASP A 280 0.58 15.98 20.22
N LEU A 281 0.68 15.92 18.89
CA LEU A 281 1.24 14.77 18.17
C LEU A 281 2.74 14.62 18.47
N PRO A 282 3.18 13.49 19.06
CA PRO A 282 4.60 13.24 19.28
C PRO A 282 5.38 13.28 17.96
N LYS A 283 6.58 13.88 17.95
CA LYS A 283 7.44 14.01 16.76
C LYS A 283 7.83 12.68 16.11
N GLU A 284 7.75 11.59 16.85
CA GLU A 284 8.00 10.23 16.35
C GLU A 284 6.79 9.62 15.64
N LEU A 285 5.63 10.29 15.68
CA LEU A 285 4.40 9.89 15.01
C LEU A 285 4.06 10.87 13.88
N GLY A 286 3.51 10.34 12.80
CA GLY A 286 2.89 11.08 11.71
C GLY A 286 1.41 10.75 11.64
N CYS A 287 0.70 11.46 10.78
CA CYS A 287 -0.70 11.18 10.51
C CYS A 287 -1.06 11.43 9.05
N SER A 288 -2.12 10.79 8.59
CA SER A 288 -2.79 11.12 7.33
C SER A 288 -4.29 11.24 7.54
N THR A 289 -4.92 12.11 6.75
CA THR A 289 -6.37 12.34 6.76
C THR A 289 -6.99 11.82 5.47
N ASN A 290 -8.14 11.16 5.58
CA ASN A 290 -8.91 10.68 4.43
C ASN A 290 -10.39 10.53 4.84
N LEU A 291 -11.31 11.20 4.13
CA LEU A 291 -12.77 11.04 4.27
C LEU A 291 -13.29 11.09 5.73
N GLY A 292 -12.83 12.06 6.52
CA GLY A 292 -13.21 12.21 7.94
C GLY A 292 -12.60 11.14 8.87
N CYS A 293 -11.59 10.42 8.39
CA CYS A 293 -10.75 9.53 9.18
C CYS A 293 -9.34 10.11 9.29
N ILE A 294 -8.69 9.81 10.41
CA ILE A 294 -7.27 10.11 10.63
C ILE A 294 -6.58 8.83 11.02
N ASP A 295 -5.55 8.48 10.27
CA ASP A 295 -4.63 7.42 10.65
C ASP A 295 -3.43 8.04 11.33
N ILE A 296 -3.08 7.54 12.52
CA ILE A 296 -1.86 7.90 13.23
C ILE A 296 -0.92 6.70 13.19
N TYR A 297 0.35 6.94 12.83
CA TYR A 297 1.35 5.91 12.61
C TYR A 297 2.76 6.44 12.94
N PRO A 298 3.79 5.59 13.14
CA PRO A 298 5.16 6.07 13.31
C PRO A 298 5.67 6.88 12.10
N THR A 299 6.42 7.95 12.29
CA THR A 299 6.91 8.81 11.18
C THR A 299 7.77 8.07 10.16
N MET A 300 8.38 6.94 10.54
CA MET A 300 9.12 6.08 9.61
C MET A 300 8.23 5.21 8.72
N SER A 301 6.96 5.04 9.09
CA SER A 301 5.89 4.49 8.25
C SER A 301 5.42 5.58 7.26
N GLY A 302 4.24 5.44 6.67
CA GLY A 302 3.74 6.32 5.62
C GLY A 302 4.01 5.75 4.24
N LYS A 303 3.10 6.02 3.29
CA LYS A 303 3.17 5.51 1.92
C LYS A 303 4.50 5.90 1.26
N ARG A 304 4.92 7.17 1.37
CA ARG A 304 6.19 7.68 0.83
C ARG A 304 7.41 6.93 1.39
N ASN A 305 7.53 6.80 2.71
CA ASN A 305 8.70 6.16 3.33
C ASN A 305 8.79 4.66 2.99
N CYS A 306 7.63 4.01 2.86
CA CYS A 306 7.57 2.63 2.38
C CYS A 306 8.03 2.53 0.91
N CYS A 307 7.62 3.48 0.05
CA CYS A 307 8.11 3.56 -1.33
C CYS A 307 9.64 3.70 -1.38
N ASP A 308 10.22 4.61 -0.58
CA ASP A 308 11.68 4.78 -0.49
C ASP A 308 12.41 3.49 -0.06
N TYR A 309 11.82 2.73 0.85
CA TYR A 309 12.37 1.44 1.29
C TYR A 309 12.30 0.38 0.19
N LEU A 310 11.13 0.21 -0.43
CA LEU A 310 10.91 -0.79 -1.47
C LEU A 310 11.66 -0.46 -2.75
N LEU A 311 11.82 0.82 -3.08
CA LEU A 311 12.64 1.23 -4.21
C LEU A 311 14.08 0.73 -4.05
N LYS A 312 14.70 0.86 -2.88
CA LYS A 312 16.05 0.33 -2.63
C LYS A 312 16.11 -1.18 -2.71
N ARG A 313 15.05 -1.85 -2.27
CA ARG A 313 14.95 -3.32 -2.33
C ARG A 313 14.90 -3.82 -3.77
N PHE A 314 14.08 -3.20 -4.62
CA PHE A 314 13.81 -3.68 -5.98
C PHE A 314 14.76 -3.10 -7.04
N CYS A 315 15.24 -1.87 -6.84
CA CYS A 315 16.07 -1.13 -7.80
C CYS A 315 17.51 -0.93 -7.32
N GLY A 316 17.85 -1.34 -6.10
CA GLY A 316 19.23 -1.42 -5.65
C GLY A 316 19.77 -0.26 -4.83
N GLN A 317 21.08 -0.03 -4.99
CA GLN A 317 21.79 1.01 -4.26
C GLN A 317 21.64 2.37 -4.96
N ASN A 318 21.22 3.37 -4.19
CA ASN A 318 21.02 4.76 -4.63
C ASN A 318 19.90 5.09 -5.65
N PRO A 319 18.81 4.30 -5.79
CA PRO A 319 17.68 4.73 -6.61
C PRO A 319 16.97 5.92 -5.94
N GLN A 320 16.32 6.75 -6.75
CA GLN A 320 15.58 7.93 -6.28
C GLN A 320 14.14 7.87 -6.77
N LEU A 321 13.14 8.06 -5.89
CA LEU A 321 11.72 8.04 -6.27
C LEU A 321 11.45 8.96 -7.46
N LYS A 322 12.00 10.18 -7.44
CA LYS A 322 11.87 11.18 -8.51
C LYS A 322 12.43 10.78 -9.88
N LYS A 323 13.20 9.69 -9.97
CA LYS A 323 13.79 9.19 -11.22
C LYS A 323 13.28 7.81 -11.60
N ASN A 324 13.06 6.95 -10.59
CA ASN A 324 12.88 5.53 -10.77
C ASN A 324 11.45 5.07 -10.45
N ALA A 325 10.59 5.92 -9.89
CA ALA A 325 9.26 5.52 -9.45
C ALA A 325 8.14 6.21 -10.21
N TYR A 326 7.15 5.43 -10.61
CA TYR A 326 5.84 5.90 -11.03
C TYR A 326 4.83 5.57 -9.93
N CYS A 327 3.76 6.35 -9.80
CA CYS A 327 2.68 5.96 -8.91
C CYS A 327 1.28 6.25 -9.46
N MET A 328 0.29 5.54 -8.93
CA MET A 328 -1.12 5.82 -9.09
C MET A 328 -1.77 6.09 -7.74
N CYS A 329 -2.59 7.13 -7.65
CA CYS A 329 -3.24 7.57 -6.41
C CYS A 329 -4.47 8.46 -6.68
N ASP A 330 -5.31 8.71 -5.67
CA ASP A 330 -6.52 9.51 -5.85
C ASP A 330 -6.79 10.58 -4.77
N ASP A 331 -6.23 10.46 -3.56
CA ASP A 331 -6.63 11.28 -2.39
C ASP A 331 -5.44 11.92 -1.63
N ASP A 332 -5.74 12.71 -0.60
CA ASP A 332 -4.79 13.54 0.17
C ASP A 332 -3.70 12.73 0.88
N ASN A 333 -4.03 11.53 1.36
CA ASN A 333 -3.07 10.66 2.03
C ASN A 333 -1.99 10.10 1.09
N ASP A 334 -2.09 10.37 -0.22
CA ASP A 334 -1.11 10.01 -1.23
C ASP A 334 -0.21 11.16 -1.69
N VAL A 335 -0.49 12.42 -1.31
CA VAL A 335 0.24 13.60 -1.80
C VAL A 335 1.76 13.46 -1.64
N GLU A 336 2.22 12.97 -0.48
CA GLU A 336 3.66 12.78 -0.24
C GLU A 336 4.29 11.70 -1.15
N MET A 337 3.53 10.65 -1.48
CA MET A 337 3.98 9.62 -2.43
C MET A 337 3.99 10.16 -3.85
N ALA A 338 2.90 10.83 -4.25
CA ALA A 338 2.69 11.39 -5.58
C ALA A 338 3.79 12.40 -5.94
N THR A 339 4.07 13.33 -5.04
CA THR A 339 5.08 14.39 -5.24
C THR A 339 6.52 13.88 -5.16
N ALA A 340 6.76 12.74 -4.51
CA ALA A 340 8.10 12.14 -4.43
C ALA A 340 8.47 11.32 -5.66
N CYS A 341 7.50 10.76 -6.37
CA CYS A 341 7.71 9.93 -7.57
C CYS A 341 8.08 10.77 -8.81
N LYS A 342 8.62 10.11 -9.83
CA LYS A 342 8.92 10.71 -11.15
C LYS A 342 7.64 11.30 -11.74
N MET A 343 6.58 10.48 -11.79
CA MET A 343 5.25 10.85 -12.26
C MET A 343 4.19 10.17 -11.38
N ALA A 344 3.07 10.85 -11.18
CA ALA A 344 1.90 10.34 -10.50
C ALA A 344 0.68 10.46 -11.41
N PHE A 345 -0.07 9.37 -11.55
CA PHE A 345 -1.29 9.30 -12.34
C PHE A 345 -2.48 9.22 -11.39
N LEU A 346 -3.52 10.00 -11.69
CA LEU A 346 -4.70 10.16 -10.85
C LEU A 346 -5.93 9.70 -11.64
N PRO A 347 -6.34 8.42 -11.48
CA PRO A 347 -7.56 7.88 -12.07
C PRO A 347 -8.83 8.61 -11.62
N SER A 348 -8.78 9.22 -10.44
CA SER A 348 -9.80 10.14 -9.97
C SER A 348 -9.16 11.22 -9.11
N VAL A 349 -9.81 12.37 -9.01
CA VAL A 349 -9.40 13.46 -8.11
C VAL A 349 -10.46 13.60 -7.04
N THR A 350 -10.25 12.98 -5.89
CA THR A 350 -11.27 12.86 -4.84
C THR A 350 -11.23 14.01 -3.84
N SER A 351 -10.13 14.78 -3.78
CA SER A 351 -9.94 15.88 -2.85
C SER A 351 -9.70 17.24 -3.53
N GLU A 352 -10.11 18.31 -2.85
CA GLU A 352 -9.84 19.68 -3.28
C GLU A 352 -8.35 20.04 -3.18
N SER A 353 -7.63 19.41 -2.25
CA SER A 353 -6.20 19.66 -2.06
C SER A 353 -5.37 19.11 -3.23
N ILE A 354 -5.71 17.92 -3.74
CA ILE A 354 -5.12 17.34 -4.95
C ILE A 354 -5.46 18.21 -6.17
N ARG A 355 -6.73 18.65 -6.30
CA ARG A 355 -7.16 19.56 -7.37
C ARG A 355 -6.33 20.85 -7.37
N SER A 356 -6.21 21.50 -6.21
CA SER A 356 -5.40 22.70 -6.01
C SER A 356 -3.92 22.47 -6.33
N LEU A 357 -3.38 21.27 -6.07
CA LEU A 357 -2.01 20.91 -6.41
C LEU A 357 -1.81 20.78 -7.93
N ILE A 358 -2.76 20.14 -8.63
CA ILE A 358 -2.76 20.02 -10.10
C ILE A 358 -2.86 21.41 -10.76
N GLU A 359 -3.74 22.27 -10.27
CA GLU A 359 -3.92 23.62 -10.80
C GLU A 359 -2.66 24.48 -10.64
N ARG A 360 -2.02 24.43 -9.46
CA ARG A 360 -0.72 25.11 -9.24
C ARG A 360 0.35 24.59 -10.18
N GLN A 361 0.40 23.29 -10.43
CA GLN A 361 1.36 22.70 -11.36
C GLN A 361 1.11 23.17 -12.81
N ARG A 362 -0.17 23.23 -13.24
CA ARG A 362 -0.55 23.74 -14.56
C ARG A 362 -0.22 25.23 -14.71
N GLN A 363 -0.48 26.02 -13.69
CA GLN A 363 -0.15 27.44 -13.69
C GLN A 363 1.37 27.66 -13.80
N ALA A 364 2.16 26.93 -13.01
CA ALA A 364 3.62 26.99 -13.09
C ALA A 364 4.16 26.58 -14.47
N TRP A 365 3.48 25.67 -15.19
CA TRP A 365 3.82 25.30 -16.55
C TRP A 365 3.52 26.41 -17.56
N ASN A 366 2.38 27.09 -17.42
CA ASN A 366 1.98 28.17 -18.33
C ASN A 366 2.79 29.45 -18.12
N ASP A 367 3.18 29.74 -16.88
CA ASP A 367 3.94 30.94 -16.52
C ASP A 367 5.44 30.81 -16.86
N GLY A 368 5.96 29.58 -16.93
CA GLY A 368 7.33 29.26 -17.33
C GLY A 368 7.55 29.29 -18.84
N GLY A 369 7.17 30.40 -19.48
CA GLY A 369 7.26 30.61 -20.93
C GLY A 369 8.62 30.19 -21.52
N ASP A 370 8.62 29.91 -22.84
CA ASP A 370 9.66 29.34 -23.73
C ASP A 370 11.14 29.79 -23.59
N ASP A 371 11.53 30.50 -22.53
CA ASP A 371 12.92 30.66 -22.12
C ASP A 371 13.50 29.29 -21.72
N ASP A 372 14.05 28.64 -22.74
CA ASP A 372 14.77 27.36 -22.87
C ASP A 372 15.82 27.08 -21.77
N ASN A 373 16.01 27.99 -20.81
CA ASN A 373 16.98 27.89 -19.73
C ASN A 373 16.39 27.87 -18.31
N THR A 374 15.09 28.12 -18.11
CA THR A 374 14.46 27.92 -16.79
C THR A 374 13.71 26.61 -16.76
N ALA A 375 14.47 25.51 -16.68
CA ALA A 375 13.93 24.17 -16.55
C ALA A 375 13.02 24.08 -15.31
N VAL A 376 11.71 24.26 -15.51
CA VAL A 376 10.70 23.93 -14.51
C VAL A 376 10.99 22.48 -14.08
N PRO A 377 11.20 22.20 -12.78
CA PRO A 377 11.61 20.89 -12.33
C PRO A 377 10.63 19.83 -12.85
N ARG A 378 11.12 18.89 -13.67
CA ARG A 378 10.29 17.83 -14.27
C ARG A 378 9.75 16.80 -13.26
N PHE A 379 9.93 17.02 -11.96
CA PHE A 379 9.66 16.03 -10.91
C PHE A 379 8.29 16.24 -10.28
N GLY A 380 7.63 15.15 -9.88
CA GLY A 380 6.33 15.20 -9.18
C GLY A 380 5.18 15.61 -10.10
N ARG A 381 5.23 15.22 -11.38
CA ARG A 381 4.17 15.58 -12.33
C ARG A 381 2.90 14.78 -12.06
N LEU A 382 1.79 15.48 -11.81
CA LEU A 382 0.47 14.90 -11.62
C LEU A 382 -0.30 14.87 -12.95
N PHE A 383 -0.79 13.68 -13.32
CA PHE A 383 -1.58 13.45 -14.54
C PHE A 383 -2.95 12.91 -14.18
N VAL A 384 -3.99 13.71 -14.37
CA VAL A 384 -5.37 13.23 -14.26
C VAL A 384 -5.69 12.40 -15.49
N THR A 385 -6.13 11.16 -15.29
CA THR A 385 -6.52 10.27 -16.39
C THR A 385 -8.03 10.09 -16.52
N GLU A 386 -8.79 10.59 -15.54
CA GLU A 386 -10.23 10.75 -15.65
C GLU A 386 -10.60 11.75 -16.75
N ASP A 387 -11.49 11.34 -17.64
CA ASP A 387 -12.09 12.17 -18.69
C ASP A 387 -13.58 11.86 -18.78
N ILE A 388 -14.36 12.62 -18.00
CA ILE A 388 -15.82 12.47 -17.90
C ILE A 388 -16.49 12.72 -19.26
N GLU A 389 -15.96 13.65 -20.07
CA GLU A 389 -16.53 13.99 -21.38
C GLU A 389 -16.41 12.82 -22.36
N ARG A 390 -15.34 12.02 -22.25
CA ARG A 390 -15.11 10.82 -23.05
C ARG A 390 -15.60 9.53 -22.40
N GLY A 391 -16.21 9.62 -21.22
CA GLY A 391 -16.66 8.46 -20.46
C GLY A 391 -15.53 7.60 -19.88
N ILE A 392 -14.32 8.14 -19.78
CA ILE A 392 -13.17 7.49 -19.15
C ILE A 392 -13.23 7.81 -17.65
N VAL A 393 -13.97 7.00 -16.91
CA VAL A 393 -14.19 7.17 -15.46
C VAL A 393 -13.87 5.86 -14.73
N GLU A 394 -13.65 5.94 -13.42
CA GLU A 394 -13.45 4.78 -12.54
C GLU A 394 -12.39 3.81 -13.11
N THR A 395 -12.76 2.55 -13.42
CA THR A 395 -11.83 1.55 -13.94
C THR A 395 -11.21 1.95 -15.28
N GLY A 396 -11.96 2.66 -16.14
CA GLY A 396 -11.42 3.13 -17.43
C GLY A 396 -10.30 4.17 -17.24
N ALA A 397 -10.42 5.03 -16.23
CA ALA A 397 -9.37 6.00 -15.90
C ALA A 397 -8.12 5.31 -15.31
N THR A 398 -8.30 4.24 -14.53
CA THR A 398 -7.20 3.39 -14.05
C THR A 398 -6.47 2.68 -15.18
N GLU A 399 -7.23 2.09 -16.11
CA GLU A 399 -6.68 1.44 -17.30
C GLU A 399 -5.86 2.43 -18.12
N ARG A 400 -6.38 3.64 -18.33
CA ARG A 400 -5.65 4.70 -19.02
C ARG A 400 -4.36 5.10 -18.32
N ALA A 401 -4.35 5.17 -16.99
CA ALA A 401 -3.14 5.44 -16.21
C ALA A 401 -2.07 4.35 -16.40
N LEU A 402 -2.47 3.08 -16.36
CA LEU A 402 -1.56 1.96 -16.57
C LEU A 402 -0.94 1.98 -17.98
N GLU A 403 -1.73 2.26 -19.01
CA GLU A 403 -1.24 2.37 -20.39
C GLU A 403 -0.22 3.51 -20.55
N LEU A 404 -0.48 4.66 -19.94
CA LEU A 404 0.46 5.79 -19.95
C LEU A 404 1.76 5.44 -19.23
N ILE A 405 1.69 4.78 -18.06
CA ILE A 405 2.87 4.30 -17.34
C ILE A 405 3.70 3.34 -18.20
N MET A 406 3.06 2.37 -18.85
CA MET A 406 3.75 1.41 -19.72
C MET A 406 4.41 2.11 -20.92
N THR A 407 3.76 3.14 -21.49
CA THR A 407 4.32 3.95 -22.58
C THR A 407 5.57 4.71 -22.11
N GLU A 408 5.51 5.35 -20.94
CA GLU A 408 6.65 6.07 -20.37
C GLU A 408 7.83 5.14 -20.05
N LEU A 409 7.54 3.95 -19.52
CA LEU A 409 8.55 2.93 -19.27
C LEU A 409 9.23 2.46 -20.58
N GLN A 410 8.48 2.36 -21.67
CA GLN A 410 9.04 2.01 -22.97
C GLN A 410 9.94 3.12 -23.52
N ASN A 411 9.49 4.37 -23.45
CA ASN A 411 10.30 5.53 -23.84
C ASN A 411 11.62 5.62 -23.05
N ASP A 412 11.57 5.40 -21.73
CA ASP A 412 12.75 5.39 -20.86
C ASP A 412 13.78 4.30 -21.21
N ASN A 413 13.32 3.19 -21.82
CA ASN A 413 14.19 2.11 -22.27
C ASN A 413 14.80 2.41 -23.65
N ASP A 414 14.02 3.02 -24.53
CA ASP A 414 14.48 3.43 -25.87
C ASP A 414 15.54 4.54 -25.79
N ASP A 415 15.37 5.52 -24.89
CA ASP A 415 16.33 6.60 -24.66
C ASP A 415 17.70 6.12 -24.13
N GLU A 416 17.77 4.95 -23.50
CA GLU A 416 19.03 4.35 -23.03
C GLU A 416 19.72 3.45 -24.06
N ALA A 417 18.98 3.00 -25.08
CA ALA A 417 19.53 2.19 -26.16
C ALA A 417 20.25 3.03 -27.23
N LEU A 418 19.99 4.34 -27.26
CA LEU A 418 20.62 5.35 -28.12
C LEU A 418 21.91 5.89 -27.48
#